data_AF-E2S7P9-F1
#
_entry.id   AF-E2S7P9-F1
#
_cell.length_a   1.000
_cell.length_b   1.000
_cell.length_c   1.000
_cell.angle_alpha   90.00
_cell.angle_beta   90.00
_cell.angle_gamma   90.00
#
_symmetry.space_group_name_H-M   'P 1'
#
loop_
_entity.id
_entity.type
_entity.pdbx_description
1 polymer ?
#
loop_
_entity_poly.entity_id
_entity_poly.type
_entity_poly.pdbx_seq_one_letter_code
_entity_poly.pdbx_strand_id
1 'polypeptide(L)'
;MTVSVTSNAAQVSVDLGKIGMQATRRLSSVIDQSGIDVRDTWQENARETSGAHGSWYPSSIRSRMVGPLTSQIGPREGMKQAGMSFEHGSRNQTAHLSGQMALDEWARRIERRIETAVVDW
;
A
#
# COMPACT_ATOMS: atom_id res chain seq x y z
N MET A 1 -12.57 47.33 -13.72
CA MET A 1 -12.06 47.09 -12.36
C MET A 1 -11.18 45.86 -12.44
N THR A 2 -9.86 46.03 -12.33
CA THR A 2 -8.89 44.95 -12.51
C THR A 2 -8.30 44.62 -11.14
N VAL A 3 -8.52 43.40 -10.66
CA VAL A 3 -7.93 42.93 -9.41
C VAL A 3 -6.60 42.27 -9.76
N SER A 4 -5.50 42.91 -9.39
CA SER A 4 -4.16 42.32 -9.51
C SER A 4 -3.81 41.67 -8.18
N VAL A 5 -3.64 40.34 -8.18
CA VAL A 5 -3.15 39.60 -7.01
C VAL A 5 -1.62 39.62 -7.06
N THR A 6 -0.99 40.53 -6.33
CA THR A 6 0.46 40.57 -6.12
C THR A 6 0.83 39.65 -4.96
N SER A 7 0.84 38.34 -5.18
CA SER A 7 1.57 37.43 -4.30
C SER A 7 3.06 37.57 -4.61
N ASN A 8 3.85 38.15 -3.69
CA ASN A 8 5.30 38.16 -3.86
C ASN A 8 5.83 36.71 -3.80
N ALA A 9 7.02 36.47 -4.37
CA ALA A 9 7.58 35.13 -4.48
C ALA A 9 7.65 34.39 -3.13
N ALA A 10 7.91 35.10 -2.03
CA ALA A 10 7.95 34.52 -0.69
C ALA A 10 6.59 33.98 -0.23
N GLN A 11 5.50 34.70 -0.50
CA GLN A 11 4.15 34.25 -0.17
C GLN A 11 3.78 32.98 -0.95
N VAL A 12 4.11 32.94 -2.25
CA VAL A 12 3.92 31.74 -3.09
C VAL A 12 4.71 30.56 -2.53
N SER A 13 5.97 30.77 -2.12
CA SER A 13 6.78 29.70 -1.51
C SER A 13 6.17 29.16 -0.22
N VAL A 14 5.66 30.03 0.66
CA VAL A 14 4.98 29.63 1.90
C VAL A 14 3.74 28.80 1.62
N ASP A 15 2.91 29.24 0.67
CA ASP A 15 1.65 28.56 0.35
C ASP A 15 1.88 27.22 -0.35
N LEU A 16 2.87 27.13 -1.24
CA LEU A 16 3.31 25.86 -1.82
C LEU A 16 3.80 24.88 -0.75
N GLY A 17 4.54 25.36 0.26
CA GLY A 17 4.97 24.54 1.39
C GLY A 17 3.79 23.97 2.20
N LYS A 18 2.77 24.79 2.46
CA LYS A 18 1.54 24.35 3.15
C LYS A 18 0.77 23.31 2.33
N ILE A 19 0.60 23.55 1.03
CA ILE A 19 -0.06 22.62 0.11
C ILE A 19 0.70 21.28 0.10
N GLY A 20 2.02 21.30 -0.04
CA GLY A 20 2.85 20.09 -0.01
C GLY A 20 2.68 19.28 1.27
N MET A 21 2.69 19.94 2.44
CA MET A 21 2.47 19.26 3.72
C MET A 21 1.06 18.66 3.84
N GLN A 22 0.02 19.40 3.43
CA GLN A 22 -1.35 18.91 3.47
C GLN A 22 -1.56 17.74 2.51
N ALA A 23 -1.02 17.81 1.29
CA ALA A 23 -1.05 16.74 0.31
C ALA A 23 -0.34 15.50 0.83
N THR A 24 0.86 15.66 1.42
CA THR A 24 1.62 14.54 2.00
C THR A 24 0.83 13.84 3.12
N ARG A 25 0.18 14.59 4.02
CA ARG A 25 -0.64 13.98 5.08
C ARG A 25 -1.83 13.20 4.53
N ARG A 26 -2.56 13.76 3.57
CA ARG A 26 -3.72 13.08 2.95
C ARG A 26 -3.27 11.83 2.21
N LEU A 27 -2.24 11.94 1.38
CA LEU A 27 -1.69 10.80 0.63
C LEU A 27 -1.10 9.74 1.57
N SER A 28 -0.47 10.12 2.69
CA SER A 28 0.00 9.17 3.70
C SER A 28 -1.12 8.29 4.23
N SER A 29 -2.31 8.84 4.47
CA SER A 29 -3.48 8.07 4.89
C SER A 29 -3.97 7.11 3.81
N VAL A 30 -3.94 7.54 2.53
CA VAL A 30 -4.33 6.69 1.40
C VAL A 30 -3.36 5.53 1.22
N ILE A 31 -2.05 5.77 1.39
CA ILE A 31 -1.01 4.74 1.30
C ILE A 31 -1.12 3.74 2.46
N ASP A 32 -1.35 4.22 3.68
CA ASP A 32 -1.53 3.34 4.84
C ASP A 32 -2.75 2.41 4.66
N GLN A 33 -3.90 2.99 4.29
CA GLN A 33 -5.10 2.22 4.01
C GLN A 33 -4.91 1.26 2.83
N SER A 34 -4.21 1.69 1.78
CA SER A 34 -3.87 0.82 0.65
C SER A 34 -3.03 -0.38 1.09
N GLY A 35 -2.07 -0.17 1.99
CA GLY A 35 -1.26 -1.26 2.55
C GLY A 35 -2.10 -2.24 3.36
N ILE A 36 -3.07 -1.76 4.14
CA ILE A 36 -4.06 -2.61 4.84
C ILE A 36 -4.86 -3.45 3.85
N ASP A 37 -5.39 -2.84 2.78
CA ASP A 37 -6.22 -3.53 1.82
C ASP A 37 -5.44 -4.60 1.04
N VAL A 38 -4.22 -4.27 0.58
CA VAL A 38 -3.34 -5.27 -0.09
C VAL A 38 -3.00 -6.42 0.86
N ARG A 39 -2.73 -6.12 2.14
CA ARG A 39 -2.49 -7.16 3.15
C ARG A 39 -3.71 -8.09 3.25
N ASP A 40 -4.91 -7.55 3.34
CA ASP A 40 -6.12 -8.36 3.55
C ASP A 40 -6.44 -9.24 2.34
N THR A 41 -6.36 -8.70 1.13
CA THR A 41 -6.50 -9.48 -0.11
C THR A 41 -5.40 -10.54 -0.23
N TRP A 42 -4.16 -10.22 0.12
CA TRP A 42 -3.07 -11.21 0.13
C TRP A 42 -3.35 -12.32 1.15
N GLN A 43 -3.85 -12.01 2.36
CA GLN A 43 -4.23 -13.02 3.33
C GLN A 43 -5.35 -13.93 2.83
N GLU A 44 -6.35 -13.39 2.14
CA GLU A 44 -7.44 -14.17 1.53
C GLU A 44 -6.92 -15.11 0.46
N ASN A 45 -6.18 -14.59 -0.52
CA ASN A 45 -5.53 -15.39 -1.56
C ASN A 45 -4.63 -16.48 -0.95
N ALA A 46 -3.90 -16.16 0.10
CA ALA A 46 -3.05 -17.11 0.80
C ALA A 46 -3.88 -18.21 1.49
N ARG A 47 -5.02 -17.90 2.13
CA ARG A 47 -5.90 -18.92 2.74
C ARG A 47 -6.44 -19.89 1.70
N GLU A 48 -6.76 -19.39 0.51
CA GLU A 48 -7.29 -20.21 -0.59
C GLU A 48 -6.20 -21.09 -1.21
N THR A 49 -4.99 -20.57 -1.38
CA THR A 49 -3.95 -21.23 -2.17
C THR A 49 -2.99 -22.09 -1.34
N SER A 50 -2.67 -21.71 -0.11
CA SER A 50 -1.57 -22.33 0.66
C SER A 50 -1.92 -23.64 1.38
N GLY A 51 -3.22 -23.95 1.50
CA GLY A 51 -3.71 -25.22 2.07
C GLY A 51 -3.18 -25.56 3.47
N ALA A 52 -3.18 -26.84 3.83
CA ALA A 52 -2.75 -27.30 5.16
C ALA A 52 -1.26 -27.06 5.43
N HIS A 53 -0.42 -27.09 4.38
CA HIS A 53 1.04 -26.92 4.48
C HIS A 53 1.45 -25.47 4.81
N GLY A 54 0.64 -24.48 4.40
CA GLY A 54 0.84 -23.07 4.70
C GLY A 54 -0.09 -22.51 5.76
N SER A 55 -0.61 -23.32 6.68
CA SER A 55 -1.61 -22.86 7.69
C SER A 55 -1.24 -21.59 8.46
N TRP A 56 0.04 -21.32 8.69
CA TRP A 56 0.52 -20.10 9.35
C TRP A 56 0.83 -18.95 8.39
N TYR A 57 1.00 -19.24 7.11
CA TYR A 57 1.40 -18.28 6.08
C TYR A 57 0.45 -17.08 5.98
N PRO A 58 -0.89 -17.23 5.84
CA PRO A 58 -1.79 -16.09 5.81
C PRO A 58 -1.66 -15.21 7.07
N SER A 59 -1.54 -15.85 8.23
CA SER A 59 -1.46 -15.14 9.51
C SER A 59 -0.16 -14.35 9.69
N SER A 60 0.85 -14.56 8.85
CA SER A 60 2.14 -13.88 8.90
C SER A 60 2.18 -12.57 8.10
N ILE A 61 1.26 -12.38 7.16
CA ILE A 61 1.27 -11.23 6.24
C ILE A 61 0.84 -9.98 7.00
N ARG A 62 1.68 -8.95 6.95
CA ARG A 62 1.46 -7.66 7.62
C ARG A 62 1.70 -6.52 6.65
N SER A 63 1.12 -5.37 6.98
CA SER A 63 1.43 -4.08 6.37
C SER A 63 1.99 -3.15 7.44
N ARG A 64 2.91 -2.27 7.05
CA ARG A 64 3.38 -1.17 7.90
C ARG A 64 3.87 -0.01 7.04
N MET A 65 3.63 1.21 7.48
CA MET A 65 4.30 2.38 6.92
C MET A 65 5.80 2.35 7.25
N VAL A 66 6.64 2.59 6.24
CA VAL A 66 8.10 2.71 6.36
C VAL A 66 8.61 4.10 5.94
N GLY A 67 7.71 4.95 5.45
CA GLY A 67 7.95 6.36 5.14
C GLY A 67 6.62 7.10 4.94
N PRO A 68 6.64 8.42 4.72
CA PRO A 68 5.41 9.22 4.62
C PRO A 68 4.47 8.75 3.49
N LEU A 69 5.02 8.21 2.41
CA LEU A 69 4.27 7.75 1.24
C LEU A 69 4.70 6.33 0.84
N THR A 70 5.12 5.53 1.81
CA THR A 70 5.65 4.19 1.53
C THR A 70 5.17 3.20 2.57
N SER A 71 4.52 2.13 2.11
CA SER A 71 4.09 1.01 2.92
C SER A 71 4.81 -0.26 2.48
N GLN A 72 5.30 -1.04 3.44
CA GLN A 72 5.86 -2.36 3.22
C GLN A 72 4.79 -3.39 3.56
N ILE A 73 4.51 -4.31 2.63
CA ILE A 73 3.56 -5.40 2.80
C ILE A 73 4.27 -6.72 2.57
N GLY A 74 4.04 -7.70 3.45
CA GLY A 74 4.51 -9.06 3.26
C GLY A 74 4.59 -9.87 4.55
N PRO A 75 5.09 -11.11 4.46
CA PRO A 75 5.29 -11.97 5.61
C PRO A 75 6.27 -11.34 6.60
N ARG A 76 5.85 -11.17 7.86
CA ARG A 76 6.71 -10.57 8.89
C ARG A 76 7.82 -11.55 9.27
N GLU A 77 9.07 -11.07 9.27
CA GLU A 77 10.22 -11.81 9.79
C GLU A 77 9.99 -12.23 11.25
N GLY A 78 10.39 -13.47 11.56
CA GLY A 78 10.22 -14.07 12.89
C GLY A 78 8.81 -14.59 13.18
N MET A 79 7.81 -14.34 12.32
CA MET A 79 6.55 -15.06 12.40
C MET A 79 6.69 -16.45 11.79
N LYS A 80 5.98 -17.44 12.35
CA LYS A 80 5.91 -18.77 11.75
C LYS A 80 5.18 -18.65 10.42
N GLN A 81 5.85 -19.00 9.33
CA GLN A 81 5.28 -18.98 7.97
C GLN A 81 5.04 -20.39 7.43
N ALA A 82 5.40 -21.42 8.20
CA ALA A 82 5.82 -22.74 7.74
C ALA A 82 7.18 -22.68 7.02
N GLY A 83 7.90 -23.81 6.97
CA GLY A 83 9.35 -23.85 6.70
C GLY A 83 9.79 -23.66 5.24
N MET A 84 9.12 -22.79 4.48
CA MET A 84 9.29 -22.73 3.01
C MET A 84 8.85 -21.40 2.38
N SER A 85 9.29 -21.18 1.13
CA SER A 85 8.89 -20.03 0.28
C SER A 85 7.53 -20.31 -0.39
N PHE A 86 6.54 -19.45 -0.16
CA PHE A 86 5.18 -19.61 -0.69
C PHE A 86 4.95 -18.83 -1.99
N GLU A 87 5.41 -17.58 -2.09
CA GLU A 87 5.13 -16.75 -3.26
C GLU A 87 5.75 -17.31 -4.54
N HIS A 88 6.98 -17.80 -4.46
CA HIS A 88 7.73 -18.30 -5.63
C HIS A 88 7.87 -19.82 -5.65
N GLY A 89 7.25 -20.51 -4.68
CA GLY A 89 7.32 -21.94 -4.54
C GLY A 89 8.73 -22.46 -4.24
N SER A 90 8.92 -23.75 -4.51
CA SER A 90 10.20 -24.45 -4.39
C SER A 90 10.25 -25.59 -5.41
N ARG A 91 11.36 -26.35 -5.44
CA ARG A 91 11.46 -27.57 -6.27
C ARG A 91 10.30 -28.56 -6.02
N ASN A 92 9.76 -28.57 -4.80
CA ASN A 92 8.75 -29.55 -4.38
C ASN A 92 7.35 -28.96 -4.21
N GLN A 93 7.14 -27.67 -4.47
CA GLN A 93 5.83 -27.02 -4.33
C GLN A 93 5.67 -25.88 -5.33
N THR A 94 4.47 -25.78 -5.91
CA THR A 94 4.11 -24.74 -6.87
C THR A 94 4.11 -23.35 -6.23
N ALA A 95 4.42 -22.33 -7.01
CA ALA A 95 4.26 -20.94 -6.61
C ALA A 95 2.78 -20.62 -6.36
N HIS A 96 2.48 -19.94 -5.26
CA HIS A 96 1.11 -19.51 -4.93
C HIS A 96 0.80 -18.12 -5.46
N LEU A 97 1.80 -17.25 -5.60
CA LEU A 97 1.68 -15.88 -6.14
C LEU A 97 0.58 -15.03 -5.46
N SER A 98 0.22 -15.35 -4.22
CA SER A 98 -0.91 -14.71 -3.53
C SER A 98 -0.70 -13.21 -3.31
N GLY A 99 0.56 -12.78 -3.18
CA GLY A 99 0.94 -11.38 -3.08
C GLY A 99 0.91 -10.67 -4.42
N GLN A 100 1.37 -11.34 -5.49
CA GLN A 100 1.25 -10.80 -6.85
C GLN A 100 -0.22 -10.60 -7.22
N MET A 101 -1.08 -11.60 -6.94
CA MET A 101 -2.53 -11.50 -7.18
C MET A 101 -3.16 -10.31 -6.45
N ALA A 102 -2.77 -10.09 -5.19
CA ALA A 102 -3.25 -8.94 -4.41
C ALA A 102 -2.79 -7.60 -4.98
N LEU A 103 -1.54 -7.52 -5.45
CA LEU A 103 -1.00 -6.34 -6.11
C LEU A 103 -1.70 -6.04 -7.44
N ASP A 104 -1.94 -7.06 -8.27
CA ASP A 104 -2.64 -6.92 -9.55
C ASP A 104 -4.10 -6.46 -9.37
N GLU A 105 -4.74 -6.89 -8.30
CA GLU A 105 -6.06 -6.40 -7.92
C GLU A 105 -6.04 -4.96 -7.44
N TRP A 106 -5.10 -4.62 -6.57
CA TRP A 106 -4.95 -3.25 -6.06
C TRP A 106 -4.58 -2.27 -7.17
N ALA A 107 -3.69 -2.63 -8.09
CA ALA A 107 -3.25 -1.79 -9.20
C ALA A 107 -4.44 -1.34 -10.08
N ARG A 108 -5.46 -2.18 -10.23
CA ARG A 108 -6.71 -1.82 -10.95
C ARG A 108 -7.61 -0.82 -10.20
N ARG A 109 -7.31 -0.53 -8.93
CA ARG A 109 -8.15 0.28 -8.03
C ARG A 109 -7.46 1.57 -7.57
N ILE A 110 -6.12 1.64 -7.60
CA ILE A 110 -5.37 2.72 -6.96
C ILE A 110 -5.59 4.09 -7.60
N GLU A 111 -5.69 4.17 -8.93
CA GLU A 111 -5.87 5.44 -9.64
C GLU A 111 -7.12 6.19 -9.16
N ARG A 112 -8.27 5.50 -9.09
CA ARG A 112 -9.52 6.07 -8.56
C ARG A 112 -9.39 6.56 -7.11
N ARG A 113 -8.61 5.86 -6.27
CA ARG A 113 -8.42 6.23 -4.86
C ARG A 113 -7.57 7.48 -4.71
N ILE A 114 -6.54 7.61 -5.54
CA ILE A 114 -5.69 8.81 -5.56
C ILE A 114 -6.50 10.01 -6.05
N GLU A 115 -7.28 9.84 -7.12
CA GLU A 115 -8.15 10.90 -7.66
C GLU A 115 -9.13 11.43 -6.59
N THR A 116 -9.85 10.55 -5.89
CA THR A 116 -10.75 10.98 -4.80
C THR A 116 -10.02 11.78 -3.71
N ALA A 117 -8.81 11.35 -3.32
CA ALA A 117 -8.06 12.03 -2.26
C ALA A 117 -7.52 13.42 -2.65
N VAL A 118 -7.36 13.67 -3.95
CA VAL A 118 -6.80 14.92 -4.49
C VAL A 118 -7.88 15.90 -4.96
N VAL A 119 -9.01 15.40 -5.47
CA VAL A 119 -10.10 16.25 -6.02
C VAL A 119 -10.96 16.91 -4.93
N ASP A 120 -11.02 16.36 -3.72
CA ASP A 120 -11.71 16.98 -2.57
C ASP A 120 -10.89 18.11 -1.90
N TRP A 121 -10.28 18.98 -2.70
CA TRP A 121 -9.51 20.17 -2.28
C TRP A 121 -10.22 21.47 -2.65
#